data_AF-A0A844GDP1-F1
#
_entry.id   AF-A0A844GDP1-F1
#
_cell.length_a   1.000
_cell.length_b   1.000
_cell.length_c   1.000
_cell.angle_alpha   90.00
_cell.angle_beta   90.00
_cell.angle_gamma   90.00
#
_symmetry.space_group_name_H-M   'P 1'
#
loop_
_entity.id
_entity.type
_entity.pdbx_description
1 polymer ?
#
loop_
_entity_poly.entity_id
_entity_poly.type
_entity_poly.pdbx_seq_one_letter_code
_entity_poly.pdbx_strand_id
1 'polypeptide(L)'
;MSGSFFPYLLLLLWVALALVVGMLYRRVRQQPEDTITPLYLDQLQQQISDLQRDLARVVARQEKQHLPSEPDISPYNQAIEMIRQGMSAHEVASRCGISRSEAELIVSLYRNSSTS
;
A
#
# COMPACT_ATOMS: atom_id res chain seq x y z
N MET A 1 -0.38 -53.41 61.03
CA MET A 1 -0.10 -51.99 61.41
C MET A 1 0.53 -51.29 60.22
N SER A 2 -0.26 -50.88 59.22
CA SER A 2 0.25 -50.28 57.97
C SER A 2 -0.77 -49.37 57.28
N GLY A 3 -1.84 -48.97 57.98
CA GLY A 3 -2.91 -48.12 57.44
C GLY A 3 -2.65 -46.62 57.54
N SER A 4 -1.82 -46.16 58.48
CA SER A 4 -1.58 -44.73 58.67
C SER A 4 -0.55 -44.12 57.71
N PHE A 5 0.30 -44.91 57.06
CA PHE A 5 1.32 -44.39 56.13
C PHE A 5 0.77 -44.07 54.74
N PHE A 6 -0.29 -44.77 54.33
CA PHE A 6 -0.96 -44.57 53.04
C PHE A 6 -1.47 -43.14 52.80
N PRO A 7 -2.17 -42.47 53.74
CA PRO A 7 -2.62 -41.09 53.52
C PRO A 7 -1.47 -40.08 53.41
N TYR A 8 -0.36 -40.28 54.13
CA TYR A 8 0.80 -39.39 54.03
C TYR A 8 1.53 -39.53 52.68
N LEU A 9 1.64 -40.74 52.14
CA LEU A 9 2.20 -40.96 50.81
C LEU A 9 1.34 -40.31 49.72
N LEU A 10 0.01 -40.40 49.84
CA LEU A 10 -0.92 -39.77 48.91
C LEU A 10 -0.82 -38.23 48.96
N LEU A 11 -0.68 -37.65 50.16
CA LEU A 11 -0.51 -36.22 50.36
C LEU A 11 0.82 -35.71 49.77
N LEU A 12 1.92 -36.45 49.99
CA LEU A 12 3.23 -36.12 49.44
C LEU A 12 3.21 -36.16 47.89
N LEU A 13 2.57 -37.16 47.30
CA LEU A 13 2.39 -37.26 45.86
C LEU A 13 1.58 -36.08 45.29
N TRP A 14 0.50 -35.68 45.96
CA TRP A 14 -0.30 -34.51 45.57
C TRP A 14 0.50 -33.20 45.62
N VAL A 15 1.31 -33.00 46.68
CA VAL A 15 2.17 -31.82 46.81
C VAL A 15 3.24 -31.81 45.71
N ALA A 16 3.86 -32.96 45.42
CA ALA A 16 4.84 -33.09 44.35
C ALA A 16 4.20 -32.78 42.98
N LEU A 17 3.01 -33.30 42.72
CA LEU A 17 2.28 -33.06 41.47
C LEU A 17 1.89 -31.58 41.34
N ALA A 18 1.41 -30.95 42.42
CA ALA A 18 1.11 -29.51 42.45
C ALA A 18 2.36 -28.65 42.22
N LEU A 19 3.51 -29.05 42.77
CA LEU A 19 4.79 -28.38 42.52
C LEU A 19 5.24 -28.53 41.06
N VAL A 20 5.12 -29.72 40.48
CA VAL A 20 5.45 -29.97 39.07
C VAL A 20 4.53 -29.18 38.16
N VAL A 21 3.21 -29.21 38.39
CA VAL A 21 2.24 -28.42 37.62
C VAL A 21 2.50 -26.93 37.80
N GLY A 22 2.77 -26.46 39.01
CA GLY A 22 3.13 -25.07 39.28
C GLY A 22 4.43 -24.65 38.58
N MET A 23 5.44 -25.53 38.54
CA MET A 23 6.68 -25.29 37.80
C MET A 23 6.45 -25.29 36.29
N LEU A 24 5.67 -26.21 35.75
CA LEU A 24 5.32 -26.23 34.33
C LEU A 24 4.50 -25.01 33.96
N TYR A 25 3.55 -24.61 34.80
CA TYR A 25 2.74 -23.41 34.61
C TYR A 25 3.59 -22.14 34.68
N ARG A 26 4.54 -22.08 35.64
CA ARG A 26 5.53 -21.01 35.68
C ARG A 26 6.42 -21.03 34.46
N ARG A 27 6.84 -22.20 33.96
CA ARG A 27 7.71 -22.34 32.79
C ARG A 27 7.02 -21.95 31.49
N VAL A 28 5.76 -22.34 31.30
CA VAL A 28 4.93 -21.95 30.15
C VAL A 28 4.58 -20.46 30.23
N ARG A 29 4.26 -19.94 31.42
CA ARG A 29 3.99 -18.51 31.62
C ARG A 29 5.26 -17.64 31.56
N GLN A 30 6.42 -18.24 31.81
CA GLN A 30 7.74 -17.63 31.62
C GLN A 30 8.30 -17.85 30.23
N GLN A 31 7.64 -18.59 29.32
CA GLN A 31 7.97 -18.51 27.89
C GLN A 31 7.47 -17.16 27.42
N PRO A 32 8.34 -16.13 27.31
CA PRO A 32 7.91 -14.83 26.89
C PRO A 32 7.82 -14.95 25.37
N GLU A 33 6.61 -14.84 24.83
CA GLU A 33 6.36 -14.53 23.42
C GLU A 33 6.88 -13.11 23.07
N ASP A 34 7.95 -12.61 23.71
CA ASP A 34 8.21 -11.18 23.90
C ASP A 34 9.58 -10.70 23.42
N THR A 35 10.48 -11.56 22.94
CA THR A 35 11.79 -11.07 22.42
C THR A 35 11.84 -10.97 20.90
N ILE A 36 11.13 -11.85 20.19
CA ILE A 36 11.13 -11.83 18.72
C ILE A 36 10.04 -10.90 18.17
N THR A 37 8.91 -10.79 18.87
CA THR A 37 7.76 -9.96 18.51
C THR A 37 8.03 -8.44 18.47
N PRO A 38 8.73 -7.82 19.44
CA PRO A 38 9.00 -6.38 19.37
C PRO A 38 9.95 -6.03 18.22
N LEU A 39 10.98 -6.85 17.98
CA LEU A 39 11.91 -6.64 16.87
C LEU A 39 11.20 -6.74 15.51
N TYR A 40 10.29 -7.71 15.37
CA TYR A 40 9.49 -7.88 14.17
C TYR A 40 8.53 -6.71 13.94
N LEU A 41 7.89 -6.22 15.01
CA LEU A 41 7.03 -5.04 14.96
C LEU A 41 7.82 -3.77 14.58
N ASP A 42 8.98 -3.55 15.18
CA ASP A 42 9.86 -2.42 14.86
C ASP A 42 10.32 -2.47 13.39
N GLN A 43 10.71 -3.65 12.91
CA GLN A 43 11.11 -3.84 11.52
C GLN A 43 9.97 -3.54 10.55
N LEU A 44 8.75 -4.01 10.84
CA LEU A 44 7.58 -3.71 10.02
C LEU A 44 7.25 -2.21 10.02
N GLN A 45 7.31 -1.57 11.19
CA GLN A 45 7.05 -0.14 11.32
C GLN A 45 8.05 0.69 10.52
N GLN A 46 9.32 0.28 10.53
CA GLN A 46 10.37 0.94 9.75
C GLN A 46 10.12 0.79 8.24
N GLN A 47 9.79 -0.42 7.77
CA GLN A 47 9.45 -0.66 6.37
C GLN A 47 8.26 0.18 5.89
N ILE A 48 7.20 0.29 6.69
CA ILE A 48 6.04 1.13 6.38
C ILE A 48 6.46 2.59 6.24
N SER A 49 7.29 3.08 7.16
CA SER A 49 7.75 4.47 7.15
C SER A 49 8.58 4.82 5.91
N ASP A 50 9.42 3.89 5.44
CA ASP A 50 10.25 4.10 4.25
C ASP A 50 9.40 4.05 2.97
N LEU A 51 8.47 3.11 2.87
CA LEU A 51 7.52 3.07 1.74
C LEU A 51 6.67 4.35 1.67
N GLN A 52 6.17 4.84 2.81
CA GLN A 52 5.39 6.08 2.85
C GLN A 52 6.19 7.29 2.36
N ARG A 53 7.49 7.38 2.71
CA ARG A 53 8.38 8.44 2.22
C ARG A 53 8.61 8.34 0.72
N ASP A 54 8.80 7.14 0.19
CA ASP A 54 9.02 6.95 -1.23
C ASP A 54 7.76 7.27 -2.04
N LEU A 55 6.58 6.87 -1.56
CA LEU A 55 5.31 7.30 -2.15
C LEU A 55 5.17 8.83 -2.14
N ALA A 56 5.44 9.49 -1.01
CA ALA A 56 5.38 10.95 -0.94
C ALA A 56 6.34 11.62 -1.92
N ARG A 57 7.54 11.05 -2.13
CA ARG A 57 8.50 11.54 -3.13
C ARG A 57 8.02 11.36 -4.56
N VAL A 58 7.44 10.20 -4.88
CA VAL A 58 6.90 9.92 -6.23
C VAL A 58 5.71 10.83 -6.52
N VAL A 59 4.79 10.98 -5.57
CA VAL A 59 3.65 11.90 -5.69
C VAL A 59 4.13 13.33 -5.87
N ALA A 60 5.09 13.80 -5.06
CA ALA A 60 5.63 15.16 -5.23
C ALA A 60 6.36 15.36 -6.57
N ARG A 61 7.00 14.33 -7.13
CA ARG A 61 7.57 14.39 -8.49
C ARG A 61 6.47 14.44 -9.54
N GLN A 62 5.44 13.63 -9.40
CA GLN A 62 4.31 13.61 -10.31
C GLN A 62 3.56 14.94 -10.26
N GLU A 63 3.32 15.51 -9.09
CA GLU A 63 2.66 16.81 -8.92
C GLU A 63 3.49 17.95 -9.51
N LYS A 64 4.83 17.92 -9.41
CA LYS A 64 5.71 18.84 -10.13
C LYS A 64 5.67 18.66 -11.64
N GLN A 65 5.44 17.43 -12.10
CA GLN A 65 5.31 17.11 -13.53
C GLN A 65 3.89 17.39 -14.07
N HIS A 66 2.90 17.39 -13.18
CA HIS A 66 1.50 17.72 -13.41
C HIS A 66 1.13 19.15 -13.00
N LEU A 67 2.13 20.00 -12.64
CA LEU A 67 1.89 21.41 -12.36
C LEU A 67 1.18 21.96 -13.61
N PRO A 68 -0.08 22.39 -13.50
CA PRO A 68 -0.86 22.74 -14.67
C PRO A 68 -0.22 23.98 -15.28
N SER A 69 0.32 23.83 -16.49
CA SER A 69 0.42 24.97 -17.38
C SER A 69 -1.00 25.46 -17.65
N GLU A 70 -1.42 26.45 -16.84
CA GLU A 70 -2.54 27.36 -17.08
C GLU A 70 -3.98 26.78 -17.06
N PRO A 71 -4.98 27.67 -16.87
CA PRO A 71 -6.32 27.27 -16.50
C PRO A 71 -7.12 26.71 -17.68
N ASP A 72 -7.73 25.55 -17.45
CA ASP A 72 -9.11 25.24 -17.82
C ASP A 72 -9.54 25.36 -19.30
N ILE A 73 -8.61 25.14 -20.23
CA ILE A 73 -8.96 24.63 -21.56
C ILE A 73 -8.35 23.24 -21.63
N SER A 74 -9.18 22.21 -21.46
CA SER A 74 -8.78 20.83 -21.71
C SER A 74 -7.99 20.78 -23.03
N PRO A 75 -6.77 20.22 -23.09
CA PRO A 75 -5.92 20.24 -24.29
C PRO A 75 -6.65 19.65 -25.52
N TYR A 76 -7.65 18.81 -25.28
CA TYR A 76 -8.59 18.32 -26.29
C TYR A 76 -9.47 19.40 -26.91
N ASN A 77 -10.02 20.33 -26.12
CA ASN A 77 -10.86 21.41 -26.65
C ASN A 77 -10.05 22.35 -27.55
N GLN A 78 -8.83 22.68 -27.14
CA GLN A 78 -7.91 23.45 -27.96
C GLN A 78 -7.52 22.70 -29.25
N ALA A 79 -7.27 21.39 -29.15
CA ALA A 79 -6.99 20.54 -30.32
C ALA A 79 -8.16 20.53 -31.30
N ILE A 80 -9.39 20.38 -30.81
CA ILE A 80 -10.61 20.40 -31.64
C ILE A 80 -10.77 21.74 -32.37
N GLU A 81 -10.52 22.86 -31.70
CA GLU A 81 -10.62 24.18 -32.32
C GLU A 81 -9.58 24.38 -33.42
N MET A 82 -8.33 23.98 -33.19
CA MET A 82 -7.26 24.05 -34.21
C MET A 82 -7.54 23.13 -35.40
N ILE A 83 -8.12 21.96 -35.17
CA ILE A 83 -8.54 21.03 -36.25
C ILE A 83 -9.69 21.65 -37.06
N ARG A 84 -10.64 22.31 -36.40
CA ARG A 84 -11.71 23.07 -37.09
C ARG A 84 -11.16 24.22 -37.94
N GLN A 85 -10.05 24.82 -37.53
CA GLN A 85 -9.32 25.83 -38.31
C GLN A 85 -8.51 25.23 -39.47
N GLY A 86 -8.50 23.90 -39.65
CA GLY A 86 -7.82 23.20 -40.75
C GLY A 86 -6.36 22.83 -40.46
N MET A 87 -5.93 22.90 -39.21
CA MET A 87 -4.55 22.57 -38.81
C MET A 87 -4.28 21.06 -38.92
N SER A 88 -3.05 20.68 -39.28
CA SER A 88 -2.66 19.27 -39.43
C SER A 88 -2.52 18.55 -38.07
N ALA A 89 -2.79 17.24 -38.04
CA ALA A 89 -2.68 16.43 -36.82
C ALA A 89 -1.28 16.49 -36.16
N HIS A 90 -0.22 16.62 -36.97
CA HIS A 90 1.14 16.74 -36.48
C HIS A 90 1.35 18.04 -35.69
N GLU A 91 0.85 19.15 -36.22
CA GLU A 91 1.00 20.46 -35.59
C GLU A 91 0.14 20.57 -34.32
N VAL A 92 -1.07 20.02 -34.36
CA VAL A 92 -1.98 19.94 -33.21
C VAL A 92 -1.37 19.12 -32.07
N ALA A 93 -0.77 17.96 -32.37
CA ALA A 93 -0.10 17.14 -31.37
C ALA A 93 1.06 17.89 -30.68
N SER A 94 1.85 18.63 -31.47
CA SER A 94 2.98 19.40 -30.94
C SER A 94 2.53 20.59 -30.08
N ARG A 95 1.43 21.26 -30.44
CA ARG A 95 0.93 22.46 -29.74
C ARG A 95 0.08 22.14 -28.51
N CYS A 96 -0.73 21.09 -28.55
CA CYS A 96 -1.60 20.69 -27.43
C CYS A 96 -0.98 19.66 -26.49
N GLY A 97 0.22 19.16 -26.78
CA GLY A 97 0.89 18.16 -25.94
C GLY A 97 0.18 16.80 -25.91
N ILE A 98 -0.63 16.48 -26.93
CA ILE A 98 -1.34 15.20 -27.06
C ILE A 98 -0.57 14.24 -27.97
N SER A 99 -0.85 12.93 -27.87
CA SER A 99 -0.14 11.96 -28.70
C SER A 99 -0.50 12.11 -30.18
N ARG A 100 0.43 11.76 -31.09
CA ARG A 100 0.17 11.84 -32.55
C ARG A 100 -1.04 10.99 -32.96
N SER A 101 -1.14 9.78 -32.44
CA SER A 101 -2.26 8.86 -32.68
C SER A 101 -3.60 9.43 -32.22
N GLU A 102 -3.60 10.18 -31.12
CA GLU A 102 -4.77 10.84 -30.56
C GLU A 102 -5.19 12.05 -31.39
N ALA A 103 -4.25 12.86 -31.86
CA ALA A 103 -4.55 13.94 -32.79
C ALA A 103 -5.13 13.42 -34.13
N GLU A 104 -4.57 12.34 -34.68
CA GLU A 104 -5.08 11.69 -35.90
C GLU A 104 -6.52 11.17 -35.70
N LEU A 105 -6.82 10.59 -34.53
CA LEU A 105 -8.17 10.16 -34.17
C LEU A 105 -9.16 11.33 -34.14
N ILE A 106 -8.82 12.44 -33.47
CA ILE A 106 -9.68 13.63 -33.37
C ILE A 106 -9.94 14.22 -34.77
N VAL A 107 -8.92 14.31 -35.62
CA VAL A 107 -9.08 14.79 -37.01
C VAL A 107 -10.09 13.93 -37.77
N SER A 108 -9.98 12.60 -37.67
CA SER A 108 -10.90 11.69 -38.36
C SER A 108 -12.36 11.84 -37.89
N LEU A 109 -12.55 12.00 -36.58
CA LEU A 109 -13.87 12.17 -35.97
C LEU A 109 -14.51 13.51 -36.41
N TYR A 110 -13.77 14.62 -36.29
CA TYR A 110 -14.32 15.95 -36.50
C TYR A 110 -14.48 16.33 -37.97
N ARG A 111 -13.62 15.81 -38.84
CA ARG A 111 -13.73 16.00 -40.30
C ARG A 111 -14.94 15.24 -40.87
N ASN A 112 -15.30 14.10 -40.28
CA ASN A 112 -16.51 13.37 -40.65
C ASN A 112 -17.78 14.03 -40.08
N SER A 113 -17.71 14.62 -38.89
CA SER A 113 -18.87 15.29 -38.27
C SER A 113 -19.20 16.67 -38.86
N SER A 114 -18.24 17.33 -39.54
CA SER A 114 -18.45 18.66 -40.15
C SER A 114 -19.03 18.59 -41.56
N THR A 115 -19.14 17.38 -42.14
CA THR A 115 -19.73 17.11 -43.46
C THR A 115 -21.17 16.60 -43.39
N SER A 116 -21.90 16.87 -42.30
CA SER A 116 -23.36 16.69 -42.16
C SER A 116 -24.03 18.03 -41.91
#